data_AF-E1IAR9-F1
#
_entry.id   AF-E1IAR9-F1
#
_cell.length_a   1.000
_cell.length_b   1.000
_cell.length_c   1.000
_cell.angle_alpha   90.00
_cell.angle_beta   90.00
_cell.angle_gamma   90.00
#
_symmetry.space_group_name_H-M   'P 1'
#
loop_
_entity.id
_entity.type
_entity.pdbx_description
1 polymer ?
#
loop_
_entity_poly.entity_id
_entity_poly.type
_entity_poly.pdbx_seq_one_letter_code
_entity_poly.pdbx_strand_id
1 'polypeptide(L)'
;MIRAHTIRLNPTPEQANLFRQAAGTARFCYNWGLRAIKDALDQGMPVPTHRALRDAFKRIRAVAYPWTFQVGKSAIDGAFVNLGRAVKNFLDSRSGRRKGKKVGFPRFKSRKRGYGSFYVANDRLTVDGHTLTVQKVGALNMTEPLRFVGKILGATIRYQAGWWWISIQVEVAHTPPTHTGPAIGVDLGITSLAVRLGLTSASHRWR
;
A
#
# COMPACT_ATOMS: atom_id res chain seq x y z
N MET A 1 -6.43 -15.27 -5.41
CA MET A 1 -6.89 -13.87 -5.21
C MET A 1 -5.91 -13.14 -4.30
N ILE A 2 -5.63 -11.86 -4.52
CA ILE A 2 -4.79 -11.05 -3.62
C ILE A 2 -5.66 -10.44 -2.52
N ARG A 3 -5.28 -10.67 -1.27
CA ARG A 3 -5.90 -10.06 -0.08
C ARG A 3 -4.86 -9.24 0.68
N ALA A 4 -5.33 -8.28 1.46
CA ALA A 4 -4.50 -7.50 2.38
C ALA A 4 -4.98 -7.67 3.82
N HIS A 5 -4.04 -7.80 4.75
CA HIS A 5 -4.30 -7.76 6.19
C HIS A 5 -3.53 -6.60 6.82
N THR A 6 -4.22 -5.72 7.54
CA THR A 6 -3.61 -4.57 8.20
C THR A 6 -3.57 -4.79 9.70
N ILE A 7 -2.37 -4.86 10.27
CA ILE A 7 -2.12 -5.23 11.66
C ILE A 7 -1.34 -4.10 12.34
N ARG A 8 -1.66 -3.81 13.61
CA ARG A 8 -0.89 -2.84 14.41
C ARG A 8 0.43 -3.47 14.85
N LEU A 9 1.50 -2.67 14.79
CA LEU A 9 2.83 -3.03 15.25
C LEU A 9 3.10 -2.42 16.62
N ASN A 10 3.87 -3.12 17.45
CA ASN A 10 4.38 -2.64 18.74
C ASN A 10 5.93 -2.53 18.68
N PRO A 11 6.50 -1.58 17.92
CA PRO A 11 7.94 -1.43 17.79
C PRO A 11 8.58 -0.86 19.07
N THR A 12 9.82 -1.23 19.35
CA THR A 12 10.65 -0.53 20.35
C THR A 12 10.93 0.91 19.91
N PRO A 13 11.38 1.80 20.81
CA PRO A 13 11.79 3.16 20.44
C PRO A 13 12.84 3.20 19.32
N GLU A 14 13.81 2.28 19.32
CA GLU A 14 14.84 2.18 18.28
C GLU A 14 14.22 1.77 16.93
N GLN A 15 13.36 0.76 16.94
CA GLN A 15 12.64 0.29 15.73
C GLN A 15 11.73 1.38 15.17
N ALA A 16 11.04 2.13 16.04
CA ALA A 16 10.22 3.27 15.63
C ALA A 16 11.07 4.38 15.00
N ASN A 17 12.29 4.62 15.49
CA ASN A 17 13.23 5.55 14.84
C ASN A 17 13.63 5.07 13.44
N LEU A 18 13.93 3.78 13.27
CA LEU A 18 14.22 3.20 11.95
C LEU A 18 13.02 3.34 11.00
N PHE A 19 11.80 3.13 11.48
CA PHE A 19 10.59 3.35 10.68
C PHE A 19 10.40 4.81 10.27
N ARG A 20 10.68 5.77 11.16
CA ARG A 20 10.66 7.20 10.84
C ARG A 20 11.69 7.54 9.76
N GLN A 21 12.91 7.00 9.86
CA GLN A 21 13.94 7.16 8.84
C GLN A 21 13.49 6.56 7.50
N ALA A 22 12.99 5.31 7.49
CA ALA A 22 12.52 4.64 6.28
C ALA A 22 11.37 5.38 5.58
N ALA A 23 10.38 5.84 6.34
CA ALA A 23 9.28 6.65 5.80
C ALA A 23 9.76 8.01 5.28
N GLY A 24 10.72 8.63 5.98
CA GLY A 24 11.40 9.86 5.56
C GLY A 24 12.14 9.69 4.23
N THR A 25 12.94 8.63 4.10
CA THR A 25 13.65 8.27 2.87
C THR A 25 12.69 8.00 1.73
N ALA A 26 11.63 7.22 1.96
CA ALA A 26 10.62 6.94 0.93
C ALA A 26 9.92 8.23 0.45
N ARG A 27 9.62 9.17 1.37
CA ARG A 27 9.07 10.48 1.03
C ARG A 27 10.06 11.28 0.18
N PHE A 28 11.33 11.32 0.59
CA PHE A 28 12.38 12.04 -0.13
C PHE A 28 12.55 11.51 -1.55
N CYS A 29 12.74 10.20 -1.74
CA CYS A 29 12.92 9.60 -3.06
C CYS A 29 11.70 9.80 -3.97
N TYR A 30 10.48 9.74 -3.41
CA TYR A 30 9.26 10.07 -4.16
C TYR A 30 9.28 11.51 -4.66
N ASN A 31 9.62 12.47 -3.79
CA ASN A 31 9.66 13.89 -4.15
C ASN A 31 10.81 14.20 -5.13
N TRP A 32 11.96 13.57 -4.94
CA TRP A 32 13.11 13.67 -5.84
C TRP A 32 12.72 13.20 -7.26
N GLY A 33 12.06 12.05 -7.38
CA GLY A 33 11.58 11.56 -8.66
C GLY A 33 10.48 12.44 -9.27
N LEU A 34 9.56 12.96 -8.45
CA LEU A 34 8.49 13.83 -8.92
C LEU A 34 9.04 15.18 -9.42
N ARG A 35 10.10 15.69 -8.80
CA ARG A 35 10.82 16.87 -9.28
C ARG A 35 11.37 16.62 -10.68
N ALA A 36 12.14 15.55 -10.87
CA ALA A 36 12.69 15.18 -12.18
C ALA A 36 11.62 14.99 -13.26
N ILE A 37 10.44 14.44 -12.91
CA ILE A 37 9.32 14.34 -13.85
C ILE A 37 8.78 15.72 -14.23
N LYS A 38 8.62 16.62 -13.26
CA LYS A 38 8.13 17.98 -13.54
C LYS A 38 9.13 18.75 -14.40
N ASP A 39 10.41 18.69 -14.06
CA ASP A 39 11.46 19.36 -14.83
C ASP A 39 11.52 18.84 -16.28
N ALA A 40 11.35 17.53 -16.48
CA ALA A 40 11.24 16.95 -17.82
C ALA A 40 10.02 17.46 -18.58
N LEU A 41 8.86 17.56 -17.93
CA LEU A 41 7.64 18.11 -18.53
C LEU A 41 7.80 19.59 -18.89
N ASP A 42 8.40 20.39 -18.01
CA ASP A 42 8.64 21.83 -18.22
C ASP A 42 9.61 22.06 -19.41
N GLN A 43 10.52 21.11 -19.65
CA GLN A 43 11.45 21.12 -20.79
C GLN A 43 10.89 20.44 -22.06
N GLY A 44 9.63 19.99 -22.04
CA GLY A 44 9.02 19.26 -23.17
C GLY A 44 9.63 17.87 -23.44
N MET A 45 10.39 17.33 -22.49
CA MET A 45 11.03 16.01 -22.61
C MET A 45 10.08 14.86 -22.23
N PRO A 46 10.36 13.63 -22.69
CA PRO A 46 9.61 12.46 -22.27
C PRO A 46 9.64 12.24 -20.75
N VAL A 47 8.50 11.87 -20.18
CA VAL A 47 8.39 11.58 -18.74
C VAL A 47 9.25 10.35 -18.40
N PRO A 48 10.23 10.47 -17.47
CA PRO A 48 11.09 9.35 -17.12
C PRO A 48 10.29 8.25 -16.42
N THR A 49 10.59 7.00 -16.76
CA THR A 49 9.98 5.85 -16.10
C THR A 49 10.50 5.70 -14.67
N HIS A 50 9.73 5.02 -13.80
CA HIS A 50 10.19 4.72 -12.44
C HIS A 50 11.52 3.94 -12.40
N ARG A 51 11.81 3.11 -13.42
CA ARG A 51 13.08 2.41 -13.55
C ARG A 51 14.22 3.38 -13.84
N ALA A 52 14.04 4.27 -14.81
CA ALA A 52 15.02 5.31 -15.15
C ALA A 52 15.33 6.22 -13.95
N LEU A 53 14.29 6.65 -13.21
CA LEU A 53 14.46 7.45 -12.00
C LEU A 53 15.26 6.71 -10.91
N ARG A 54 14.94 5.43 -10.69
CA ARG A 54 15.67 4.60 -9.73
C ARG A 54 17.13 4.45 -10.12
N ASP A 55 17.42 4.23 -11.40
CA ASP A 55 18.78 4.01 -11.88
C ASP A 55 19.60 5.31 -11.81
N ALA A 56 18.99 6.46 -12.17
CA ALA A 56 19.59 7.77 -11.97
C ALA A 56 19.90 8.04 -10.49
N PHE A 57 18.94 7.76 -9.60
CA PHE A 57 19.15 7.89 -8.16
C PHE A 57 20.27 6.98 -7.65
N LYS A 58 20.35 5.74 -8.15
CA LYS A 58 21.38 4.78 -7.77
C LYS A 58 22.79 5.29 -8.09
N ARG A 59 22.99 5.99 -9.21
CA ARG A 59 24.30 6.55 -9.61
C ARG A 59 24.79 7.62 -8.64
N ILE A 60 23.89 8.48 -8.15
CA ILE A 60 24.27 9.63 -7.33
C ILE A 60 24.19 9.36 -5.83
N ARG A 61 23.38 8.40 -5.38
CA ARG A 61 23.02 8.28 -3.95
C ARG A 61 24.19 8.01 -3.02
N ALA A 62 25.26 7.37 -3.48
CA ALA A 62 26.42 7.06 -2.63
C ALA A 62 27.12 8.35 -2.17
N VAL A 63 27.25 9.32 -3.07
CA VAL A 63 27.93 10.59 -2.80
C VAL A 63 26.94 11.65 -2.31
N ALA A 64 25.82 11.83 -3.01
CA ALA A 64 24.88 12.91 -2.72
C ALA A 64 23.97 12.61 -1.51
N TYR A 65 23.63 11.32 -1.28
CA TYR A 65 22.63 10.92 -0.29
C TYR A 65 23.04 9.67 0.53
N PRO A 66 24.24 9.65 1.16
CA PRO A 66 24.77 8.47 1.85
C PRO A 66 23.89 7.99 3.02
N TRP A 67 23.16 8.90 3.66
CA TRP A 67 22.19 8.59 4.72
C TRP A 67 21.09 7.60 4.28
N THR A 68 20.82 7.49 2.97
CA THR A 68 19.81 6.55 2.43
C THR A 68 20.19 5.09 2.61
N PHE A 69 21.45 4.77 2.91
CA PHE A 69 21.91 3.40 3.16
C PHE A 69 21.55 2.88 4.55
N GLN A 70 21.14 3.75 5.47
CA GLN A 70 20.66 3.35 6.80
C GLN A 70 19.37 2.53 6.72
N VAL A 71 18.56 2.74 5.67
CA VAL A 71 17.28 2.06 5.49
C VAL A 71 17.35 0.89 4.50
N GLY A 72 16.30 0.06 4.48
CA GLY A 72 16.18 -1.02 3.50
C GLY A 72 15.99 -0.48 2.08
N LYS A 73 16.62 -1.13 1.09
CA LYS A 73 16.51 -0.76 -0.34
C LYS A 73 15.05 -0.72 -0.82
N SER A 74 14.20 -1.59 -0.29
CA SER A 74 12.77 -1.67 -0.64
C SER A 74 12.00 -0.38 -0.36
N ALA A 75 12.42 0.42 0.63
CA ALA A 75 11.79 1.71 0.92
C ALA A 75 12.01 2.72 -0.23
N ILE A 76 13.20 2.71 -0.82
CA ILE A 76 13.59 3.58 -1.93
C ILE A 76 12.94 3.09 -3.23
N ASP A 77 13.10 1.81 -3.55
CA ASP A 77 12.54 1.22 -4.78
C ASP A 77 11.01 1.34 -4.79
N GLY A 78 10.37 1.08 -3.65
CA GLY A 78 8.94 1.23 -3.48
C GLY A 78 8.45 2.67 -3.65
N ALA A 79 9.25 3.67 -3.29
CA ALA A 79 8.91 5.07 -3.51
C ALA A 79 8.80 5.40 -5.00
N PHE A 80 9.76 4.95 -5.82
CA PHE A 80 9.74 5.15 -7.28
C PHE A 80 8.61 4.35 -7.94
N VAL A 81 8.36 3.11 -7.52
CA VAL A 81 7.22 2.31 -8.02
C VAL A 81 5.89 3.01 -7.71
N ASN A 82 5.73 3.54 -6.50
CA ASN A 82 4.54 4.29 -6.11
C ASN A 82 4.36 5.58 -6.93
N LEU A 83 5.45 6.29 -7.24
CA LEU A 83 5.42 7.45 -8.15
C LEU A 83 5.01 7.04 -9.57
N GLY A 84 5.63 5.99 -10.12
CA GLY A 84 5.28 5.48 -11.45
C GLY A 84 3.81 5.06 -11.55
N ARG A 85 3.28 4.39 -10.52
CA ARG A 85 1.85 4.05 -10.42
C ARG A 85 0.98 5.30 -10.36
N ALA A 86 1.37 6.33 -9.62
CA ALA A 86 0.62 7.58 -9.52
C ALA A 86 0.54 8.32 -10.88
N VAL A 87 1.65 8.39 -11.61
CA VAL A 87 1.71 8.99 -12.95
C VAL A 87 0.89 8.17 -13.94
N LYS A 88 1.02 6.84 -13.94
CA LYS A 88 0.21 5.95 -14.77
C LYS A 88 -1.28 6.15 -14.50
N ASN A 89 -1.68 6.18 -13.23
CA ASN A 89 -3.07 6.42 -12.84
C ASN A 89 -3.61 7.75 -13.35
N PHE A 90 -2.80 8.81 -13.31
CA PHE A 90 -3.15 10.11 -13.89
C PHE A 90 -3.42 10.00 -15.40
N LEU A 91 -2.48 9.44 -16.15
CA LEU A 91 -2.58 9.26 -17.60
C LEU A 91 -3.77 8.37 -18.01
N ASP A 92 -3.95 7.25 -17.32
CA ASP A 92 -5.06 6.32 -17.57
C ASP A 92 -6.42 6.96 -17.26
N SER A 93 -6.48 7.83 -16.24
CA SER A 93 -7.72 8.55 -15.92
C SER A 93 -8.06 9.64 -16.95
N ARG A 94 -7.04 10.26 -17.56
CA ARG A 94 -7.24 11.24 -18.65
C ARG A 94 -7.67 10.58 -19.95
N SER A 95 -7.13 9.40 -20.25
CA SER A 95 -7.43 8.64 -21.47
C SER A 95 -8.67 7.75 -21.38
N GLY A 96 -9.36 7.71 -20.22
CA GLY A 96 -10.55 6.87 -20.02
C GLY A 96 -10.25 5.38 -19.80
N ARG A 97 -8.99 4.95 -19.82
CA ARG A 97 -8.58 3.56 -19.55
C ARG A 97 -8.86 3.13 -18.12
N ARG A 98 -8.94 4.09 -17.19
CA ARG A 98 -9.30 3.86 -15.79
C ARG A 98 -10.75 4.25 -15.55
N LYS A 99 -11.56 3.30 -15.07
CA LYS A 99 -12.93 3.57 -14.60
C LYS A 99 -12.92 4.51 -13.38
N GLY A 100 -13.91 5.40 -13.31
CA GLY A 100 -14.13 6.34 -12.20
C GLY A 100 -13.68 7.76 -12.50
N LYS A 101 -13.64 8.60 -11.45
CA LYS A 101 -13.30 10.03 -11.57
C LYS A 101 -11.87 10.23 -12.06
N LYS A 102 -11.66 11.26 -12.88
CA LYS A 102 -10.33 11.74 -13.30
C LYS A 102 -9.51 12.06 -12.05
N VAL A 103 -8.26 11.61 -12.01
CA VAL A 103 -7.35 11.89 -10.89
C VAL A 103 -6.41 13.04 -11.26
N GLY A 104 -6.02 13.84 -10.28
CA GLY A 104 -5.06 14.93 -10.48
C GLY A 104 -3.63 14.42 -10.64
N PHE A 105 -2.76 15.28 -11.19
CA PHE A 105 -1.33 14.97 -11.31
C PHE A 105 -0.70 14.73 -9.92
N PRO A 106 0.29 13.82 -9.79
CA PRO A 106 0.93 13.55 -8.51
C PRO A 106 1.49 14.81 -7.84
N ARG A 107 1.31 14.90 -6.51
CA ARG A 107 1.74 16.04 -5.69
C ARG A 107 2.90 15.65 -4.80
N PHE A 108 3.76 16.62 -4.47
CA PHE A 108 4.82 16.42 -3.49
C PHE A 108 4.23 15.97 -2.16
N LYS A 109 4.86 14.98 -1.55
CA LYS A 109 4.53 14.47 -0.22
C LYS A 109 5.07 15.43 0.83
N SER A 110 4.24 15.78 1.81
CA SER A 110 4.59 16.67 2.92
C SER A 110 4.82 15.91 4.22
N ARG A 111 5.73 16.41 5.06
CA ARG A 111 5.94 15.93 6.44
C ARG A 111 4.82 16.36 7.39
N LYS A 112 4.08 17.44 7.06
CA LYS A 112 3.00 17.98 7.89
C LYS A 112 1.82 17.01 8.08
N ARG A 113 1.70 15.98 7.22
CA ARG A 113 0.64 14.95 7.28
C ARG A 113 1.04 13.68 8.04
N GLY A 114 2.16 13.73 8.79
CA GLY A 114 2.72 12.60 9.53
C GLY A 114 3.98 12.02 8.88
N TYR A 115 4.47 10.91 9.46
CA TYR A 115 5.71 10.27 8.99
C TYR A 115 5.56 9.64 7.61
N GLY A 116 4.38 9.14 7.26
CA GLY A 116 4.06 8.53 5.97
C GLY A 116 4.17 7.01 6.01
N SER A 117 4.60 6.43 4.89
CA SER A 117 4.70 4.98 4.72
C SER A 117 5.90 4.59 3.86
N PHE A 118 6.33 3.34 4.01
CA PHE A 118 7.37 2.75 3.18
C PHE A 118 7.04 1.29 2.86
N TYR A 119 7.62 0.80 1.77
CA TYR A 119 7.41 -0.56 1.29
C TYR A 119 8.50 -1.50 1.79
N VAL A 120 8.10 -2.73 2.12
CA VAL A 120 8.97 -3.85 2.45
C VAL A 120 8.67 -4.97 1.46
N ALA A 121 9.69 -5.43 0.78
CA ALA A 121 9.56 -6.52 -0.18
C ALA A 121 9.42 -7.87 0.55
N ASN A 122 8.77 -8.84 -0.09
CA ASN A 122 8.51 -10.16 0.49
C ASN A 122 9.78 -10.93 0.86
N ASP A 123 10.88 -10.74 0.13
CA ASP A 123 12.20 -11.32 0.42
C ASP A 123 12.89 -10.70 1.65
N ARG A 124 12.34 -9.62 2.21
CA ARG A 124 12.91 -8.89 3.36
C ARG A 124 12.07 -8.97 4.60
N LEU A 125 11.01 -9.77 4.59
CA LEU A 125 10.13 -9.94 5.74
C LEU A 125 9.70 -11.38 5.91
N THR A 126 9.62 -11.81 7.17
CA THR A 126 9.02 -13.08 7.55
C THR A 126 7.99 -12.85 8.64
N VAL A 127 6.97 -13.70 8.69
CA VAL A 127 5.90 -13.65 9.67
C VAL A 127 5.78 -15.01 10.31
N ASP A 128 5.81 -15.04 11.64
CA ASP A 128 5.63 -16.24 12.44
C ASP A 128 4.76 -15.90 13.66
N GLY A 129 3.54 -16.42 13.71
CA GLY A 129 2.54 -16.05 14.71
C GLY A 129 2.36 -14.53 14.84
N HIS A 130 2.68 -14.01 16.01
CA HIS A 130 2.65 -12.58 16.35
C HIS A 130 3.96 -11.84 16.04
N THR A 131 4.95 -12.50 15.47
CA THR A 131 6.28 -11.92 15.23
C THR A 131 6.44 -11.59 13.75
N LEU A 132 6.79 -10.34 13.47
CA LEU A 132 7.23 -9.87 12.17
C LEU A 132 8.73 -9.61 12.24
N THR A 133 9.51 -10.26 11.38
CA THR A 133 10.94 -9.96 11.23
C THR A 133 11.16 -9.19 9.95
N VAL A 134 11.81 -8.03 10.03
CA VAL A 134 12.15 -7.19 8.86
C VAL A 134 13.65 -6.98 8.79
N GLN A 135 14.23 -7.16 7.60
CA GLN A 135 15.66 -6.93 7.38
C GLN A 135 16.07 -5.51 7.83
N LYS A 136 17.19 -5.39 8.56
CA LYS A 136 17.70 -4.17 9.23
C LYS A 136 16.91 -3.63 10.43
N VAL A 137 15.70 -4.12 10.68
CA VAL A 137 14.88 -3.71 11.85
C VAL A 137 14.89 -4.77 12.93
N GLY A 138 14.93 -6.05 12.54
CA GLY A 138 14.84 -7.19 13.45
C GLY A 138 13.40 -7.66 13.64
N ALA A 139 13.20 -8.46 14.68
CA ALA A 139 11.90 -8.99 15.09
C ALA A 139 11.10 -7.94 15.86
N LEU A 140 9.82 -7.78 15.54
CA LEU A 140 8.89 -6.92 16.24
C LEU A 140 7.53 -7.57 16.40
N ASN A 141 6.84 -7.20 17.47
CA ASN A 141 5.54 -7.77 17.83
C ASN A 141 4.40 -7.13 17.02
N MET A 142 3.49 -7.98 16.57
CA MET A 142 2.20 -7.66 15.96
C MET A 142 1.07 -7.93 16.95
N THR A 143 0.02 -7.12 16.92
CA THR A 143 -1.13 -7.29 17.83
C THR A 143 -1.94 -8.56 17.57
N GLU A 144 -1.91 -9.06 16.34
CA GLU A 144 -2.64 -10.25 15.92
C GLU A 144 -1.81 -11.00 14.86
N PRO A 145 -2.01 -12.32 14.70
CA PRO A 145 -1.32 -13.08 13.68
C PRO A 145 -1.85 -12.75 12.28
N LEU A 146 -1.07 -13.09 11.25
CA LEU A 146 -1.53 -12.96 9.88
C LEU A 146 -2.69 -13.93 9.60
N ARG A 147 -3.90 -13.40 9.40
CA ARG A 147 -5.13 -14.18 9.16
C ARG A 147 -5.15 -15.04 7.88
N PHE A 148 -4.22 -14.81 6.95
CA PHE A 148 -4.24 -15.44 5.63
C PHE A 148 -3.08 -16.41 5.48
N VAL A 149 -3.40 -17.63 5.07
CA VAL A 149 -2.43 -18.64 4.65
C VAL A 149 -2.23 -18.51 3.14
N GLY A 150 -1.00 -18.24 2.71
CA GLY A 150 -0.69 -18.06 1.30
C GLY A 150 0.67 -17.39 1.09
N LYS A 151 0.98 -17.07 -0.17
CA LYS A 151 2.26 -16.45 -0.53
C LYS A 151 2.25 -14.96 -0.23
N ILE A 152 3.18 -14.51 0.62
CA ILE A 152 3.38 -13.08 0.87
C ILE A 152 3.99 -12.42 -0.38
N LEU A 153 3.33 -11.38 -0.88
CA LEU A 153 3.78 -10.59 -2.04
C LEU A 153 4.58 -9.34 -1.63
N GLY A 154 4.38 -8.87 -0.41
CA GLY A 154 5.06 -7.71 0.16
C GLY A 154 4.21 -7.03 1.22
N ALA A 155 4.76 -5.98 1.82
CA ALA A 155 4.05 -5.23 2.84
C ALA A 155 4.31 -3.73 2.76
N THR A 156 3.39 -2.94 3.31
CA THR A 156 3.58 -1.50 3.51
C THR A 156 3.45 -1.19 4.99
N ILE A 157 4.49 -0.59 5.56
CA ILE A 157 4.46 -0.08 6.93
C ILE A 157 4.09 1.41 6.88
N ARG A 158 3.09 1.83 7.64
CA ARG A 158 2.58 3.21 7.68
C ARG A 158 2.39 3.70 9.11
N TYR A 159 2.59 4.99 9.32
CA TYR A 159 2.21 5.65 10.56
C TYR A 159 0.83 6.30 10.41
N GLN A 160 -0.07 6.02 11.34
CA GLN A 160 -1.42 6.60 11.38
C GLN A 160 -1.98 6.61 12.80
N ALA A 161 -2.57 7.74 13.19
CA ALA A 161 -3.29 7.91 14.46
C ALA A 161 -2.48 7.47 15.69
N GLY A 162 -1.19 7.84 15.75
CA GLY A 162 -0.31 7.49 16.88
C GLY A 162 0.46 6.18 16.71
N TRP A 163 0.05 5.30 15.80
CA TRP A 163 0.54 3.92 15.72
C TRP A 163 1.21 3.58 14.39
N TRP A 164 2.11 2.60 14.44
CA TRP A 164 2.63 1.94 13.25
C TRP A 164 1.75 0.75 12.87
N TRP A 165 1.43 0.66 11.59
CA TRP A 165 0.62 -0.41 11.01
C TRP A 165 1.38 -1.06 9.87
N ILE A 166 1.24 -2.37 9.72
CA ILE A 166 1.69 -3.10 8.54
C ILE A 166 0.49 -3.60 7.74
N SER A 167 0.46 -3.32 6.45
CA SER A 167 -0.48 -3.93 5.50
C SER A 167 0.26 -4.98 4.69
N ILE A 168 0.02 -6.26 4.97
CA ILE A 168 0.65 -7.41 4.31
C ILE A 168 -0.24 -7.88 3.15
N GLN A 169 0.32 -7.98 1.95
CA GLN A 169 -0.35 -8.50 0.77
C GLN A 169 -0.07 -9.99 0.63
N VAL A 170 -1.13 -10.79 0.59
CA VAL A 170 -1.06 -12.25 0.52
C VAL A 170 -1.84 -12.73 -0.70
N GLU A 171 -1.20 -13.55 -1.51
CA GLU A 171 -1.85 -14.34 -2.54
C GLU A 171 -2.42 -15.61 -1.92
N VAL A 172 -3.75 -15.70 -1.88
CA VAL A 172 -4.50 -16.80 -1.29
C VAL A 172 -5.18 -17.60 -2.41
N ALA A 173 -5.21 -18.93 -2.27
CA ALA A 173 -6.02 -19.78 -3.12
C ALA A 173 -7.48 -19.29 -3.07
N HIS A 174 -8.08 -19.11 -4.25
CA HIS A 174 -9.47 -18.69 -4.33
C HIS A 174 -10.23 -19.70 -5.14
N THR A 175 -11.02 -20.50 -4.43
CA THR A 175 -12.07 -21.30 -5.03
C THR A 175 -13.34 -20.47 -4.95
N PRO A 176 -13.91 -20.01 -6.08
CA PRO A 176 -15.21 -19.34 -6.03
C PRO A 176 -16.23 -20.31 -5.43
N PRO A 177 -17.04 -19.87 -4.45
CA PRO A 177 -18.05 -20.74 -3.87
C PRO A 177 -19.06 -21.11 -4.96
N THR A 178 -19.36 -22.41 -5.07
CA THR A 178 -20.47 -22.87 -5.90
C THR A 178 -21.76 -22.51 -5.20
N HIS A 179 -22.48 -21.51 -5.70
CA HIS A 179 -23.81 -21.17 -5.19
C HIS A 179 -24.81 -22.22 -5.69
N THR A 180 -25.31 -23.06 -4.78
CA THR A 180 -26.34 -24.08 -5.07
C THR A 180 -27.76 -23.61 -4.74
N GLY A 181 -27.90 -22.43 -4.13
CA GLY A 181 -29.19 -21.82 -3.78
C GLY A 181 -29.73 -20.89 -4.88
N PRO A 182 -31.01 -20.49 -4.78
CA PRO A 182 -31.60 -19.52 -5.70
C PRO A 182 -30.87 -18.17 -5.63
N ALA A 183 -30.84 -17.44 -6.75
CA ALA A 183 -30.27 -16.10 -6.79
C ALA A 183 -31.02 -15.18 -5.81
N ILE A 184 -30.31 -14.58 -4.86
CA ILE A 184 -30.86 -13.58 -3.94
C ILE A 184 -30.39 -12.21 -4.41
N GLY A 185 -31.33 -11.33 -4.72
CA GLY A 185 -31.05 -9.91 -4.94
C GLY A 185 -30.80 -9.21 -3.61
N VAL A 186 -29.68 -8.51 -3.50
CA VAL A 186 -29.39 -7.61 -2.37
C VAL A 186 -29.52 -6.18 -2.89
N ASP A 187 -30.54 -5.46 -2.42
CA ASP A 187 -30.71 -4.05 -2.70
C ASP A 187 -30.17 -3.20 -1.54
N LEU A 188 -29.39 -2.16 -1.88
CA LEU A 188 -28.81 -1.22 -0.92
C LEU A 188 -29.59 0.09 -1.01
N GLY A 189 -30.74 0.13 -0.33
CA GLY A 189 -31.60 1.31 -0.28
C GLY A 189 -31.05 2.40 0.64
N ILE A 190 -31.34 3.66 0.32
CA ILE A 190 -30.90 4.84 1.08
C ILE A 190 -31.60 4.91 2.46
N THR A 191 -32.76 4.26 2.59
CA THR A 191 -33.55 4.12 3.82
C THR A 191 -33.29 2.82 4.59
N SER A 192 -32.78 1.78 3.93
CA SER A 192 -32.57 0.44 4.51
C SER A 192 -31.28 -0.16 3.99
N LEU A 193 -30.30 -0.38 4.89
CA LEU A 193 -28.92 -0.77 4.53
C LEU A 193 -28.82 -2.09 3.75
N ALA A 194 -29.80 -3.00 3.87
CA ALA A 194 -29.99 -4.13 2.96
C ALA A 194 -31.43 -4.66 3.07
N VAL A 195 -32.10 -4.89 1.95
CA VAL A 195 -33.41 -5.59 1.89
C VAL A 195 -33.25 -6.91 1.14
N ARG A 196 -33.74 -8.00 1.72
CA ARG A 196 -33.77 -9.33 1.09
C ARG A 196 -35.15 -9.56 0.46
N LEU A 197 -35.19 -9.78 -0.85
CA LEU A 197 -36.39 -10.27 -1.53
C LEU A 197 -36.32 -11.80 -1.61
N GLY A 198 -37.19 -12.47 -0.85
CA GLY A 198 -37.33 -13.93 -0.87
C GLY A 198 -38.60 -14.39 -0.16
N LEU A 199 -39.65 -14.63 -0.96
CA LEU A 199 -40.87 -15.44 -0.74
C LEU A 199 -41.66 -15.24 0.58
N THR A 200 -42.91 -14.83 0.40
CA THR A 200 -44.05 -14.86 1.34
C THR A 200 -43.94 -15.94 2.42
N SER A 201 -43.70 -15.51 3.66
CA SER A 201 -44.04 -16.31 4.84
C SER A 201 -45.56 -16.26 5.03
N ALA A 202 -46.23 -17.41 4.92
CA ALA A 202 -47.61 -17.55 5.35
C ALA A 202 -47.72 -17.17 6.84
N SER A 203 -48.62 -16.23 7.12
CA SER A 203 -48.96 -15.79 8.47
C SER A 203 -49.49 -16.97 9.30
N HIS A 204 -48.76 -17.40 10.32
CA HIS A 204 -49.36 -18.09 11.45
C HIS A 204 -49.95 -17.04 12.39
N ARG A 205 -51.29 -16.97 12.43
CA ARG A 205 -52.03 -16.26 13.46
C ARG A 205 -51.90 -17.03 14.76
N TRP A 206 -51.51 -16.34 15.82
CA TRP A 206 -51.66 -16.80 17.19
C TRP A 206 -53.16 -16.83 17.56
N ARG A 207 -53.61 -17.96 18.08
CA ARG A 207 -54.62 -18.06 19.14
C ARG A 207 -54.01 -18.90 20.26
#